data_AF-A0A348PRD1-F1
#
_entry.id   AF-A0A348PRD1-F1
#
_cell.length_a   1.000
_cell.length_b   1.000
_cell.length_c   1.000
_cell.angle_alpha   90.00
_cell.angle_beta   90.00
_cell.angle_gamma   90.00
#
_symmetry.space_group_name_H-M   'P 1'
#
loop_
_entity.id
_entity.type
_entity.pdbx_description
1 polymer ?
#
loop_
_entity_poly.entity_id
_entity_poly.type
_entity_poly.pdbx_seq_one_letter_code
_entity_poly.pdbx_strand_id
1 'polypeptide(L)'
;MKYLLIVVLLFSSVTDPVTKIAKSNKLKREASLAYAEGNFQEAITSYQMLLDSMEIEDDRARLNLANAAYVMSYGGDNMGLLSEISSGETMIEDTAALNAISGDLKYFDIAESNYNRVKDGSNISLASMANNQLGIIAYKIGEQSPDEKESFTQSALNNFKQALLKNPQNDQARYNYELLKKLIRQQQEQEEEQK
;
A
#
# COMPACT_ATOMS: atom_id res chain seq x y z
N MET A 1 -57.30 -6.16 38.11
CA MET A 1 -56.17 -5.50 37.43
C MET A 1 -55.27 -6.58 36.82
N LYS A 2 -55.44 -6.87 35.53
CA LYS A 2 -54.55 -7.73 34.74
C LYS A 2 -53.36 -6.88 34.31
N TYR A 3 -52.22 -7.00 34.99
CA TYR A 3 -50.98 -6.39 34.50
C TYR A 3 -50.39 -7.32 33.45
N LEU A 4 -50.59 -6.95 32.19
CA LEU A 4 -49.96 -7.55 31.03
C LEU A 4 -48.49 -7.11 31.03
N LEU A 5 -47.58 -7.99 31.43
CA LEU A 5 -46.13 -7.81 31.27
C LEU A 5 -45.80 -7.96 29.78
N ILE A 6 -45.73 -6.84 29.06
CA ILE A 6 -45.10 -6.79 27.73
C ILE A 6 -43.60 -6.87 27.96
N VAL A 7 -43.05 -8.07 27.83
CA VAL A 7 -41.61 -8.26 27.63
C VAL A 7 -41.32 -7.79 26.21
N VAL A 8 -40.89 -6.53 26.07
CA VAL A 8 -40.25 -6.05 24.86
C VAL A 8 -38.91 -6.76 24.77
N LEU A 9 -38.86 -7.85 24.00
CA LEU A 9 -37.62 -8.43 23.50
C LEU A 9 -36.99 -7.40 22.55
N LEU A 10 -36.15 -6.54 23.11
CA LEU A 10 -35.19 -5.77 22.34
C LEU A 10 -34.27 -6.79 21.67
N PHE A 11 -34.51 -7.05 20.39
CA PHE A 11 -33.55 -7.68 19.50
C PHE A 11 -32.33 -6.76 19.42
N SER A 12 -31.43 -6.88 20.38
CA SER A 12 -30.06 -6.44 20.17
C SER A 12 -29.48 -7.38 19.12
N SER A 13 -29.20 -6.83 17.94
CA SER A 13 -28.38 -7.44 16.91
C SER A 13 -26.94 -7.57 17.43
N VAL A 14 -26.75 -8.43 18.44
CA VAL A 14 -25.42 -8.85 18.89
C VAL A 14 -24.91 -9.80 17.82
N THR A 15 -24.09 -9.29 16.91
CA THR A 15 -23.26 -10.16 16.07
C THR A 15 -22.41 -10.99 17.02
N ASP A 16 -22.64 -12.30 17.06
CA ASP A 16 -21.99 -13.20 18.01
C ASP A 16 -20.45 -13.09 17.84
N PRO A 17 -19.69 -12.74 18.88
CA PRO A 17 -18.22 -12.64 18.82
C PRO A 17 -17.54 -13.88 18.25
N VAL A 18 -18.11 -15.07 18.48
CA VAL A 18 -17.61 -16.35 17.93
C VAL A 18 -17.70 -16.34 16.39
N THR A 19 -18.78 -15.78 15.83
CA THR A 19 -18.95 -15.65 14.37
C THR A 19 -18.02 -14.60 13.77
N LYS A 20 -17.75 -13.48 14.48
CA LYS A 20 -16.80 -12.45 14.01
C LYS A 20 -15.37 -13.00 13.91
N ILE A 21 -14.92 -13.76 14.92
CA ILE A 21 -13.58 -14.37 14.92
C ILE A 21 -13.47 -15.41 13.79
N ALA A 22 -14.46 -16.29 13.65
CA ALA A 22 -14.45 -17.31 12.60
C ALA A 22 -14.41 -16.68 11.19
N LYS A 23 -15.21 -15.64 10.96
CA LYS A 23 -15.24 -14.91 9.69
C LYS A 23 -13.92 -14.17 9.43
N SER A 24 -13.33 -13.54 10.45
CA SER A 24 -12.03 -12.87 10.36
C SER A 24 -10.92 -13.86 9.93
N ASN A 25 -10.85 -15.01 10.60
CA ASN A 25 -9.87 -16.05 10.25
C ASN A 25 -10.09 -16.62 8.84
N LYS A 26 -11.36 -16.79 8.43
CA LYS A 26 -11.71 -17.19 7.06
C LYS A 26 -11.18 -16.19 6.03
N LEU A 27 -11.46 -14.91 6.19
CA LEU A 27 -11.00 -13.85 5.29
C LEU A 27 -9.48 -13.74 5.23
N LYS A 28 -8.79 -13.85 6.37
CA LYS A 28 -7.31 -13.86 6.42
C LYS A 28 -6.73 -15.00 5.58
N ARG A 29 -7.31 -16.19 5.69
CA ARG A 29 -6.90 -17.38 4.94
C ARG A 29 -7.18 -17.22 3.45
N GLU A 30 -8.40 -16.81 3.09
CA GLU A 30 -8.81 -16.59 1.70
C GLU A 30 -7.93 -15.55 1.02
N ALA A 31 -7.69 -14.42 1.70
CA ALA A 31 -6.80 -13.38 1.19
C ALA A 31 -5.37 -13.88 0.96
N SER A 32 -4.83 -14.65 1.91
CA SER A 32 -3.47 -15.19 1.81
C SER A 32 -3.33 -16.24 0.70
N LEU A 33 -4.35 -17.09 0.50
CA LEU A 33 -4.36 -18.08 -0.58
C LEU A 33 -4.46 -17.40 -1.94
N ALA A 34 -5.41 -16.47 -2.09
CA ALA A 34 -5.56 -15.70 -3.31
C ALA A 34 -4.27 -14.94 -3.66
N TYR A 35 -3.60 -14.34 -2.67
CA TYR A 35 -2.31 -13.67 -2.89
C TYR A 35 -1.24 -14.65 -3.41
N ALA A 36 -1.12 -15.83 -2.78
CA ALA A 36 -0.12 -16.83 -3.18
C ALA A 36 -0.38 -17.42 -4.58
N GLU A 37 -1.64 -17.43 -5.02
CA GLU A 37 -2.05 -17.87 -6.35
C GLU A 37 -1.92 -16.75 -7.41
N GLY A 38 -1.53 -15.54 -7.03
CA GLY A 38 -1.48 -14.38 -7.93
C GLY A 38 -2.85 -13.74 -8.19
N ASN A 39 -3.90 -14.20 -7.51
CA ASN A 39 -5.26 -13.66 -7.56
C ASN A 39 -5.36 -12.39 -6.69
N PHE A 40 -4.55 -11.37 -7.00
CA PHE A 40 -4.41 -10.18 -6.15
C PHE A 40 -5.71 -9.41 -5.95
N GLN A 41 -6.61 -9.39 -6.95
CA GLN A 41 -7.92 -8.76 -6.83
C GLN A 41 -8.77 -9.37 -5.70
N GLU A 42 -8.79 -10.70 -5.62
CA GLU A 42 -9.53 -11.44 -4.60
C GLU A 42 -8.86 -11.28 -3.23
N ALA A 43 -7.52 -11.24 -3.20
CA ALA A 43 -6.77 -10.94 -1.99
C ALA A 43 -7.11 -9.55 -1.43
N ILE A 44 -7.10 -8.51 -2.28
CA ILE A 44 -7.46 -7.13 -1.93
C ILE A 44 -8.88 -7.10 -1.38
N THR A 45 -9.83 -7.71 -2.09
CA THR A 45 -11.24 -7.74 -1.69
C THR A 45 -11.42 -8.36 -0.30
N SER A 46 -10.78 -9.50 -0.06
CA SER A 46 -10.86 -10.21 1.23
C SER A 46 -10.19 -9.41 2.37
N TYR A 47 -9.05 -8.77 2.11
CA TYR A 47 -8.40 -7.91 3.10
C TYR A 47 -9.21 -6.63 3.40
N GLN A 48 -9.84 -6.00 2.40
CA GLN A 48 -10.70 -4.83 2.62
C GLN A 48 -11.94 -5.20 3.43
N MET A 49 -12.57 -6.35 3.16
CA MET A 49 -13.67 -6.84 4.00
C MET A 49 -13.23 -7.03 5.46
N LEU A 50 -12.02 -7.55 5.68
CA LEU A 50 -11.47 -7.77 7.01
C LEU A 50 -11.18 -6.44 7.74
N LEU A 51 -10.48 -5.52 7.09
CA LEU A 51 -9.94 -4.32 7.70
C LEU A 51 -10.96 -3.19 7.79
N ASP A 52 -11.76 -3.00 6.74
CA ASP A 52 -12.64 -1.86 6.60
C ASP A 52 -14.09 -2.21 6.98
N SER A 53 -14.62 -3.34 6.48
CA SER A 53 -16.02 -3.71 6.78
C SER A 53 -16.19 -4.41 8.13
N MET A 54 -15.22 -5.22 8.57
CA MET A 54 -15.26 -5.89 9.87
C MET A 54 -14.50 -5.12 10.96
N GLU A 55 -13.80 -4.04 10.59
CA GLU A 55 -13.03 -3.17 11.48
C GLU A 55 -12.04 -3.97 12.33
N ILE A 56 -11.40 -4.98 11.74
CA ILE A 56 -10.35 -5.75 12.40
C ILE A 56 -9.05 -4.98 12.29
N GLU A 57 -8.49 -4.55 13.42
CA GLU A 57 -7.16 -3.96 13.47
C GLU A 57 -6.09 -5.05 13.35
N ASP A 58 -5.41 -5.08 12.21
CA ASP A 58 -4.33 -6.02 11.95
C ASP A 58 -3.31 -5.41 10.96
N ASP A 59 -2.20 -4.91 11.50
CA ASP A 59 -1.14 -4.27 10.71
C ASP A 59 -0.50 -5.22 9.69
N ARG A 60 -0.48 -6.53 9.96
CA ARG A 60 0.07 -7.51 9.03
C ARG A 60 -0.88 -7.71 7.86
N ALA A 61 -2.18 -7.86 8.12
CA ALA A 61 -3.18 -7.92 7.06
C ALA A 61 -3.20 -6.61 6.25
N ARG A 62 -3.02 -5.47 6.91
CA ARG A 62 -2.91 -4.15 6.26
C ARG A 62 -1.68 -4.04 5.36
N LEU A 63 -0.53 -4.51 5.82
CA LEU A 63 0.68 -4.57 5.01
C LEU A 63 0.49 -5.50 3.79
N ASN A 64 -0.15 -6.65 3.99
CA ASN A 64 -0.42 -7.59 2.90
C ASN A 64 -1.42 -7.04 1.88
N LEU A 65 -2.45 -6.30 2.33
CA LEU A 65 -3.34 -5.55 1.45
C LEU A 65 -2.55 -4.56 0.60
N ALA A 66 -1.67 -3.78 1.24
CA ALA A 66 -0.83 -2.82 0.55
C ALA A 66 0.10 -3.50 -0.47
N ASN A 67 0.66 -4.66 -0.13
CA ASN A 67 1.48 -5.46 -1.05
C ASN A 67 0.67 -5.97 -2.25
N ALA A 68 -0.57 -6.43 -2.05
CA ALA A 68 -1.42 -6.92 -3.14
C ALA A 68 -1.81 -5.78 -4.08
N ALA A 69 -2.20 -4.65 -3.50
CA ALA A 69 -2.52 -3.44 -4.25
C ALA A 69 -1.30 -2.88 -4.98
N TYR A 70 -0.10 -2.93 -4.37
CA TYR A 70 1.15 -2.55 -5.01
C TYR A 70 1.44 -3.40 -6.25
N VAL A 71 1.21 -4.71 -6.20
CA VAL A 71 1.41 -5.54 -7.40
C VAL A 71 0.42 -5.15 -8.50
N MET A 72 -0.82 -4.84 -8.14
CA MET A 72 -1.84 -4.39 -9.10
C MET A 72 -1.53 -3.02 -9.70
N SER A 73 -0.93 -2.09 -8.95
CA SER A 73 -0.63 -0.73 -9.45
C SER A 73 0.74 -0.57 -10.10
N TYR A 74 1.79 -1.22 -9.57
CA TYR A 74 3.17 -1.06 -10.02
C TYR A 74 3.70 -2.28 -10.81
N GLY A 75 2.92 -3.36 -10.90
CA GLY A 75 3.28 -4.58 -11.62
C GLY A 75 2.96 -4.55 -13.13
N GLY A 76 2.32 -3.48 -13.63
CA GLY A 76 2.02 -3.27 -15.05
C GLY A 76 2.63 -1.98 -15.63
N ASP A 77 2.34 -1.68 -16.89
CA ASP A 77 2.89 -0.52 -17.63
C ASP A 77 2.30 0.85 -17.19
N ASN A 78 1.39 0.85 -16.21
CA ASN A 78 0.50 1.97 -15.92
C ASN A 78 1.15 3.15 -15.20
N MET A 79 2.31 2.97 -14.55
CA MET A 79 2.96 4.09 -13.87
C MET A 79 3.43 5.18 -14.85
N GLY A 80 3.82 4.81 -16.09
CA GLY A 80 4.25 5.78 -17.10
C GLY A 80 3.11 6.72 -17.49
N LEU A 81 1.93 6.15 -17.72
CA LEU A 81 0.71 6.90 -18.00
C LEU A 81 0.32 7.86 -16.87
N LEU A 82 0.49 7.45 -15.60
CA LEU A 82 0.18 8.32 -14.46
C LEU A 82 1.12 9.53 -14.39
N SER A 83 2.41 9.33 -14.66
CA SER A 83 3.39 10.42 -14.69
C SER A 83 3.04 11.44 -15.76
N GLU A 84 2.74 10.98 -16.99
CA GLU A 84 2.37 11.84 -18.12
C GLU A 84 1.07 12.63 -17.87
N ILE A 85 0.11 12.06 -17.14
CA ILE A 85 -1.11 12.78 -16.76
C ILE A 85 -0.79 13.86 -15.70
N SER A 86 0.04 13.51 -14.70
CA SER A 86 0.44 14.44 -13.64
C SER A 86 1.23 15.63 -14.21
N SER A 87 2.10 15.39 -15.19
CA SER A 87 2.84 16.44 -15.91
C SER A 87 1.95 17.25 -16.87
N GLY A 88 0.73 16.79 -17.15
CA GLY A 88 -0.17 17.40 -18.13
C GLY A 88 0.20 17.12 -19.58
N GLU A 89 1.11 16.17 -19.83
CA GLU A 89 1.52 15.72 -21.17
C GLU A 89 0.42 14.88 -21.85
N THR A 90 -0.39 14.18 -21.07
CA THR A 90 -1.49 13.35 -21.58
C THR A 90 -2.86 13.90 -21.18
N MET A 91 -3.64 14.31 -22.19
CA MET A 91 -5.04 14.72 -22.05
C MET A 91 -5.98 13.51 -22.19
N ILE A 92 -6.88 13.29 -21.23
CA ILE A 92 -7.80 12.14 -21.26
C ILE A 92 -9.03 12.45 -22.14
N GLU A 93 -9.09 11.86 -23.33
CA GLU A 93 -10.19 12.07 -24.29
C GLU A 93 -11.21 10.92 -24.35
N ASP A 94 -10.88 9.72 -23.85
CA ASP A 94 -11.75 8.52 -23.92
C ASP A 94 -12.22 8.03 -22.54
N THR A 95 -13.50 7.66 -22.45
CA THR A 95 -14.14 7.08 -21.26
C THR A 95 -13.62 5.67 -20.94
N ALA A 96 -13.21 4.87 -21.93
CA ALA A 96 -12.63 3.55 -21.68
C ALA A 96 -11.24 3.67 -21.02
N ALA A 97 -10.42 4.61 -21.50
CA ALA A 97 -9.16 4.97 -20.87
C ALA A 97 -9.37 5.46 -19.44
N LEU A 98 -10.36 6.33 -19.21
CA LEU A 98 -10.69 6.83 -17.87
C LEU A 98 -11.07 5.72 -16.88
N ASN A 99 -11.81 4.71 -17.32
CA ASN A 99 -12.23 3.60 -16.47
C ASN A 99 -11.06 2.66 -16.10
N ALA A 100 -10.16 2.38 -17.05
CA ALA A 100 -8.94 1.63 -16.77
C ALA A 100 -8.06 2.37 -15.75
N ILE A 101 -7.82 3.67 -16.00
CA ILE A 101 -7.06 4.56 -15.10
C ILE A 101 -7.68 4.62 -13.70
N SER A 102 -9.00 4.70 -13.60
CA SER A 102 -9.70 4.74 -12.30
C SER A 102 -9.47 3.46 -11.48
N GLY A 103 -9.33 2.31 -12.15
CA GLY A 103 -8.97 1.05 -11.51
C GLY A 103 -7.54 1.05 -10.98
N ASP A 104 -6.58 1.55 -11.76
CA ASP A 104 -5.17 1.60 -11.39
C ASP A 104 -4.91 2.60 -10.26
N LEU A 105 -5.51 3.79 -10.36
CA LEU A 105 -5.49 4.80 -9.30
C LEU A 105 -6.04 4.25 -7.99
N LYS A 106 -7.13 3.47 -8.06
CA LYS A 106 -7.66 2.79 -6.88
C LYS A 106 -6.63 1.88 -6.22
N TYR A 107 -5.86 1.09 -6.97
CA TYR A 107 -4.85 0.21 -6.37
C TYR A 107 -3.62 0.98 -5.87
N PHE A 108 -3.25 2.07 -6.54
CA PHE A 108 -2.23 2.99 -6.03
C PHE A 108 -2.65 3.56 -4.67
N ASP A 109 -3.86 4.13 -4.58
CA ASP A 109 -4.40 4.72 -3.36
C ASP A 109 -4.50 3.70 -2.23
N ILE A 110 -4.96 2.48 -2.52
CA ILE A 110 -5.01 1.38 -1.54
C ILE A 110 -3.60 1.05 -1.05
N ALA A 111 -2.63 0.93 -1.94
CA ALA A 111 -1.25 0.60 -1.57
C ALA A 111 -0.66 1.70 -0.68
N GLU A 112 -0.64 2.93 -1.15
CA GLU A 112 0.00 4.06 -0.47
C GLU A 112 -0.66 4.34 0.89
N SER A 113 -1.99 4.43 0.95
CA SER A 113 -2.70 4.71 2.21
C SER A 113 -2.45 3.63 3.26
N ASN A 114 -2.42 2.35 2.87
CA ASN A 114 -2.20 1.27 3.82
C ASN A 114 -0.74 1.15 4.25
N TYR A 115 0.24 1.40 3.36
CA TYR A 115 1.63 1.52 3.80
C TYR A 115 1.80 2.67 4.79
N ASN A 116 1.22 3.84 4.52
CA ASN A 116 1.28 4.98 5.44
C ASN A 116 0.69 4.62 6.81
N ARG A 117 -0.47 3.95 6.86
CA ARG A 117 -1.02 3.48 8.14
C ARG A 117 -0.11 2.49 8.87
N VAL A 118 0.54 1.56 8.16
CA VAL A 118 1.47 0.58 8.77
C VAL A 118 2.77 1.25 9.23
N LYS A 119 3.29 2.22 8.47
CA LYS A 119 4.54 2.93 8.80
C LYS A 119 4.44 3.68 10.14
N ASP A 120 3.26 4.18 10.45
CA ASP A 120 2.94 4.94 11.67
C ASP A 120 2.42 4.03 12.80
N GLY A 121 2.29 2.72 12.53
CA GLY A 121 1.85 1.71 13.49
C GLY A 121 2.87 1.40 14.59
N SER A 122 2.41 0.68 15.61
CA SER A 122 3.22 0.33 16.77
C SER A 122 4.23 -0.80 16.51
N ASN A 123 3.97 -1.66 15.53
CA ASN A 123 4.87 -2.74 15.17
C ASN A 123 6.05 -2.22 14.33
N ILE A 124 7.18 -1.96 14.99
CA ILE A 124 8.38 -1.39 14.36
C ILE A 124 8.93 -2.22 13.20
N SER A 125 8.77 -3.55 13.23
CA SER A 125 9.23 -4.41 12.12
C SER A 125 8.36 -4.23 10.89
N LEU A 126 7.03 -4.20 11.06
CA LEU A 126 6.12 -3.95 9.94
C LEU A 126 6.23 -2.50 9.44
N ALA A 127 6.41 -1.53 10.35
CA ALA A 127 6.67 -0.15 10.01
C ALA A 127 7.96 0.00 9.18
N SER A 128 9.01 -0.76 9.51
CA SER A 128 10.24 -0.81 8.71
C SER A 128 9.97 -1.33 7.29
N MET A 129 9.20 -2.42 7.15
CA MET A 129 8.83 -2.98 5.84
C MET A 129 8.00 -1.97 5.02
N ALA A 130 7.04 -1.29 5.65
CA ALA A 130 6.22 -0.27 4.99
C ALA A 130 7.05 0.93 4.52
N ASN A 131 7.95 1.45 5.36
CA ASN A 131 8.88 2.51 4.95
C ASN A 131 9.77 2.05 3.80
N ASN A 132 10.30 0.81 3.84
CA ASN A 132 11.09 0.29 2.72
C ASN A 132 10.28 0.26 1.41
N GLN A 133 9.01 -0.17 1.48
CA GLN A 133 8.17 -0.24 0.30
C GLN A 133 7.77 1.13 -0.24
N LEU A 134 7.48 2.11 0.64
CA LEU A 134 7.29 3.52 0.26
C LEU A 134 8.55 4.12 -0.40
N GLY A 135 9.74 3.71 0.04
CA GLY A 135 10.99 4.10 -0.60
C GLY A 135 11.12 3.57 -2.03
N ILE A 136 10.75 2.31 -2.26
CA ILE A 136 10.71 1.70 -3.60
C ILE A 136 9.70 2.42 -4.49
N ILE A 137 8.52 2.73 -3.96
CA ILE A 137 7.47 3.48 -4.65
C ILE A 137 7.98 4.85 -5.07
N ALA A 138 8.53 5.64 -4.12
CA ALA A 138 9.05 6.96 -4.40
C ALA A 138 10.15 6.92 -5.46
N TYR A 139 11.08 5.96 -5.37
CA TYR A 139 12.13 5.80 -6.38
C TYR A 139 11.55 5.52 -7.77
N LYS A 140 10.59 4.59 -7.87
CA LYS A 140 9.92 4.25 -9.14
C LYS A 140 9.19 5.44 -9.75
N ILE A 141 8.51 6.25 -8.95
CA ILE A 141 7.84 7.46 -9.42
C ILE A 141 8.89 8.45 -9.93
N GLY A 142 9.96 8.71 -9.16
CA GLY A 142 11.03 9.61 -9.57
C GLY A 142 11.72 9.21 -10.88
N GLU A 143 11.92 7.93 -11.15
CA GLU A 143 12.47 7.46 -12.42
C GLU A 143 11.54 7.71 -13.62
N GLN A 144 10.24 7.88 -13.39
CA GLN A 144 9.23 8.11 -14.42
C GLN A 144 8.77 9.55 -14.52
N SER A 145 9.17 10.41 -13.57
CA SER A 145 8.84 11.83 -13.53
C SER A 145 10.14 12.65 -13.57
N PRO A 146 10.75 12.86 -14.76
CA PRO A 146 12.06 13.51 -14.88
C PRO A 146 12.14 14.87 -14.18
N ASP A 147 11.06 15.66 -14.27
CA ASP A 147 10.97 17.01 -13.67
C ASP A 147 10.93 16.99 -12.14
N GLU A 148 10.52 15.88 -11.53
CA GLU A 148 10.39 15.71 -10.07
C GLU A 148 11.36 14.67 -9.50
N LYS A 149 12.25 14.13 -10.36
CA LYS A 149 13.13 13.00 -10.04
C LYS A 149 13.95 13.22 -8.78
N GLU A 150 14.49 14.43 -8.59
CA GLU A 150 15.27 14.77 -7.41
C GLU A 150 14.43 14.68 -6.12
N SER A 151 13.24 15.28 -6.12
CA SER A 151 12.32 15.27 -4.97
C SER A 151 11.94 13.85 -4.56
N PHE A 152 11.53 13.04 -5.54
CA PHE A 152 11.17 11.64 -5.30
C PHE A 152 12.36 10.79 -4.87
N THR A 153 13.55 11.05 -5.41
CA THR A 153 14.80 10.39 -5.00
C THR A 153 15.13 10.70 -3.53
N GLN A 154 14.96 11.95 -3.08
CA GLN A 154 15.13 12.31 -1.68
C GLN A 154 14.08 11.67 -0.78
N SER A 155 12.82 11.61 -1.24
CA SER A 155 11.74 10.91 -0.54
C SER A 155 12.06 9.42 -0.38
N ALA A 156 12.55 8.77 -1.43
CA ALA A 156 12.98 7.38 -1.40
C ALA A 156 14.10 7.14 -0.38
N LEU A 157 15.13 7.99 -0.41
CA LEU A 157 16.27 7.92 0.50
C LEU A 157 15.83 8.08 1.96
N ASN A 158 14.95 9.04 2.25
CA ASN A 158 14.40 9.24 3.58
C ASN A 158 13.59 8.03 4.05
N ASN A 159 12.72 7.47 3.21
CA ASN A 159 11.94 6.28 3.54
C ASN A 159 12.84 5.07 3.83
N PHE A 160 13.87 4.80 3.03
CA PHE A 160 14.83 3.73 3.32
C PHE A 160 15.58 3.97 4.64
N LYS A 161 15.95 5.22 4.93
CA LYS A 161 16.55 5.59 6.22
C LYS A 161 15.59 5.32 7.38
N GLN A 162 14.32 5.72 7.27
CA GLN A 162 13.31 5.45 8.29
C GLN A 162 13.12 3.94 8.49
N ALA A 163 13.13 3.15 7.42
CA ALA A 163 13.07 1.70 7.52
C ALA A 163 14.21 1.13 8.39
N LEU A 164 15.44 1.62 8.19
CA LEU A 164 16.62 1.22 8.98
C LEU A 164 16.56 1.73 10.42
N LEU A 165 16.01 2.91 10.67
CA LEU A 165 15.81 3.42 12.04
C LEU A 165 14.81 2.57 12.82
N LYS A 166 13.76 2.08 12.15
CA LYS A 166 12.74 1.20 12.76
C LYS A 166 13.23 -0.23 12.97
N ASN A 167 13.98 -0.77 12.01
CA ASN A 167 14.60 -2.09 12.11
C ASN A 167 15.99 -2.08 11.44
N PRO A 168 17.08 -1.95 12.21
CA PRO A 168 18.44 -1.98 11.67
C PRO A 168 18.84 -3.30 11.00
N GLN A 169 18.11 -4.39 11.24
CA GLN A 169 18.35 -5.72 10.62
C GLN A 169 17.58 -5.92 9.32
N ASN A 170 16.91 -4.88 8.80
CA ASN A 170 16.24 -4.95 7.50
C ASN A 170 17.29 -4.86 6.37
N ASP A 171 17.80 -6.02 5.96
CA ASP A 171 18.84 -6.12 4.92
C ASP A 171 18.37 -5.56 3.57
N GLN A 172 17.09 -5.72 3.23
CA GLN A 172 16.53 -5.16 2.00
C GLN A 172 16.55 -3.63 2.03
N ALA A 173 16.14 -3.01 3.14
CA ALA A 173 16.22 -1.55 3.30
C ALA A 173 17.66 -1.04 3.28
N ARG A 174 18.59 -1.81 3.88
CA ARG A 174 20.02 -1.49 3.86
C ARG A 174 20.56 -1.49 2.44
N TYR A 175 20.28 -2.55 1.70
CA TYR A 175 20.66 -2.67 0.30
C TYR A 175 20.08 -1.52 -0.53
N ASN A 176 18.77 -1.25 -0.42
CA ASN A 176 18.11 -0.18 -1.15
C ASN A 176 18.68 1.20 -0.82
N TYR A 177 18.93 1.48 0.45
CA TYR A 177 19.52 2.74 0.91
C TYR A 177 20.92 2.98 0.32
N GLU A 178 21.80 1.98 0.43
CA GLU A 178 23.17 2.11 -0.05
C GLU A 178 23.25 2.14 -1.58
N LEU A 179 22.40 1.36 -2.27
CA LEU A 179 22.28 1.41 -3.72
C LEU A 179 21.87 2.81 -4.18
N LEU A 180 20.81 3.37 -3.59
CA LEU A 180 20.32 4.68 -4.00
C LEU A 180 21.36 5.78 -3.75
N LYS A 181 22.05 5.75 -2.61
CA LYS A 181 23.17 6.68 -2.35
C LYS A 181 24.27 6.58 -3.40
N LYS A 182 24.62 5.35 -3.82
CA LYS A 182 25.61 5.14 -4.85
C LYS A 182 25.16 5.74 -6.19
N LEU A 183 23.91 5.52 -6.59
CA LEU A 183 23.35 6.06 -7.82
C LEU A 183 23.36 7.60 -7.83
N ILE A 184 22.92 8.23 -6.74
CA ILE A 184 22.94 9.69 -6.58
C ILE A 184 24.37 10.23 -6.76
N ARG A 185 25.35 9.61 -6.10
CA ARG A 185 26.75 10.02 -6.21
C ARG A 185 27.27 9.89 -7.65
N GLN A 186 26.98 8.78 -8.32
CA GLN A 186 27.41 8.56 -9.70
C GLN A 186 26.80 9.60 -10.65
N GLN A 187 25.54 9.96 -10.44
CA GLN A 187 24.89 11.00 -11.23
C GLN A 187 25.56 12.37 -11.01
N GLN A 188 25.88 12.74 -9.77
CA GLN A 188 26.59 13.98 -9.45
C GLN A 188 27.98 14.03 -10.10
N GLU A 189 28.75 12.94 -10.03
CA GLU A 189 30.07 12.84 -10.68
C GLU A 189 29.95 13.01 -12.21
N GLN A 190 28.93 12.42 -12.85
CA GLN A 190 28.68 12.58 -14.29
C GLN A 190 28.29 14.02 -14.66
N GLU A 191 27.49 14.69 -13.84
CA GLU A 191 27.10 16.08 -14.06
C GLU A 191 28.28 17.05 -13.88
N GLU A 192 29.23 16.73 -13.01
CA GLU A 192 30.48 17.48 -12.83
C GLU A 192 31.45 17.30 -14.01
N GLU A 193 31.56 16.08 -14.56
CA GLU A 193 32.40 15.80 -15.74
C GLU A 193 31.89 16.43 -17.03
N GLN A 194 30.58 16.73 -17.11
CA GLN A 194 29.93 17.34 -18.27
C GLN A 194 29.90 18.88 -18.22
N LYS A 195 30.37 19.50 -17.12
CA LYS A 195 30.48 20.95 -16.95
C LYS A 195 31.88 21.46 -17.26
#